data_AF-J5Q1Q4-F1
#
_entry.id   AF-J5Q1Q4-F1
#
_cell.length_a   1.000
_cell.length_b   1.000
_cell.length_c   1.000
_cell.angle_alpha   90.00
_cell.angle_beta   90.00
_cell.angle_gamma   90.00
#
_symmetry.space_group_name_H-M   'P 1'
#
loop_
_entity.id
_entity.type
_entity.pdbx_description
1 polymer ?
#
loop_
_entity_poly.entity_id
_entity_poly.type
_entity_poly.pdbx_seq_one_letter_code
_entity_poly.pdbx_strand_id
1 'polypeptide(L)'
;MALKIPAAGWAADVVDFLSRNIPRGDGDEGWDHMFLTAYQIGCEALVALGQADETNWGTIPRKNAQLPLELPRWDDLCVSVLRLAAQQRLLSYRLPDCSVPLSTGGFLVYGIGAPPPPPPNIAAANSLGPAFATPEVLSVIRALGLVAEGRWTEIAETVVWRDWPEEWEMSFTSDPRFSNALEQALVRMPADIRAEMDKLVTITDAQVTAEMQRNAAALEESRAKYGPNANIISSSDTPERARSSLEFISRHELDWLFFRRWRLTDGWLTPKDAGRALEIFHDDLAIAMRCAVIQRLYPNLVFAATR
;
A
#
# COMPACT_ATOMS: atom_id res chain seq x y z
N MET A 1 2.10 -18.90 -16.36
CA MET A 1 0.92 -19.71 -16.04
C MET A 1 -0.25 -18.76 -15.85
N ALA A 2 -1.45 -19.05 -16.39
CA ALA A 2 -2.60 -18.16 -16.18
C ALA A 2 -3.06 -18.26 -14.72
N LEU A 3 -3.14 -17.12 -14.02
CA LEU A 3 -3.65 -17.05 -12.65
C LEU A 3 -5.10 -17.57 -12.65
N LYS A 4 -5.37 -18.65 -11.92
CA LYS A 4 -6.74 -19.14 -11.70
C LYS A 4 -7.41 -18.31 -10.61
N ILE A 5 -7.80 -17.09 -10.97
CA ILE A 5 -8.62 -16.23 -10.11
C ILE A 5 -9.98 -16.91 -9.87
N PRO A 6 -10.52 -16.94 -8.64
CA PRO A 6 -11.82 -17.53 -8.36
C PRO A 6 -12.95 -16.91 -9.21
N ALA A 7 -13.85 -17.76 -9.72
CA ALA A 7 -14.76 -17.39 -10.79
C ALA A 7 -15.92 -16.44 -10.39
N ALA A 8 -16.31 -16.37 -9.11
CA ALA A 8 -17.29 -15.40 -8.58
C ALA A 8 -17.46 -15.53 -7.05
N GLY A 9 -18.15 -14.56 -6.43
CA GLY A 9 -18.66 -14.63 -5.05
C GLY A 9 -17.83 -13.88 -4.00
N TRP A 10 -16.51 -13.83 -4.20
CA TRP A 10 -15.58 -13.22 -3.23
C TRP A 10 -15.82 -11.73 -2.97
N ALA A 11 -16.38 -10.97 -3.93
CA ALA A 11 -16.57 -9.54 -3.78
C ALA A 11 -17.52 -9.20 -2.62
N ALA A 12 -18.57 -10.01 -2.41
CA ALA A 12 -19.49 -9.83 -1.29
C ALA A 12 -18.79 -10.11 0.06
N ASP A 13 -17.97 -11.17 0.12
CA ASP A 13 -17.18 -11.50 1.32
C ASP A 13 -16.17 -10.40 1.66
N VAL A 14 -15.55 -9.80 0.64
CA VAL A 14 -14.65 -8.65 0.81
C VAL A 14 -15.42 -7.43 1.34
N VAL A 15 -16.56 -7.08 0.73
CA VAL A 15 -17.39 -5.95 1.19
C VAL A 15 -17.77 -6.13 2.66
N ASP A 16 -18.25 -7.32 3.03
CA ASP A 16 -18.69 -7.63 4.38
C ASP A 16 -17.52 -7.57 5.37
N PHE A 17 -16.37 -8.15 5.03
CA PHE A 17 -15.16 -8.07 5.84
C PHE A 17 -14.70 -6.62 6.06
N LEU A 18 -14.54 -5.83 4.99
CA LEU A 18 -14.11 -4.43 5.07
C LEU A 18 -15.09 -3.61 5.92
N SER A 19 -16.39 -3.75 5.67
CA SER A 19 -17.45 -3.00 6.36
C SER A 19 -17.48 -3.25 7.87
N ARG A 20 -17.08 -4.45 8.32
CA ARG A 20 -17.07 -4.84 9.73
C ARG A 20 -15.77 -4.50 10.45
N ASN A 21 -14.67 -4.31 9.72
CA ASN A 21 -13.32 -4.20 10.30
C ASN A 21 -12.67 -2.83 10.12
N ILE A 22 -13.24 -1.92 9.33
CA ILE A 22 -12.79 -0.52 9.30
C ILE A 22 -13.46 0.23 10.47
N PRO A 23 -12.73 1.09 11.22
CA PRO A 23 -13.30 1.89 12.30
C PRO A 23 -14.49 2.74 11.84
N ARG A 24 -15.46 2.95 12.74
CA ARG A 24 -16.59 3.85 12.51
C ARG A 24 -16.18 5.28 12.87
N GLY A 25 -16.72 6.26 12.13
CA GLY A 25 -16.55 7.67 12.44
C GLY A 25 -17.41 8.12 13.62
N ASP A 26 -17.04 9.26 14.21
CA ASP A 26 -17.79 9.90 15.29
C ASP A 26 -19.19 10.31 14.78
N GLY A 27 -20.22 9.55 15.15
CA GLY A 27 -21.61 9.77 14.69
C GLY A 27 -22.31 8.53 14.12
N ASP A 28 -21.70 7.34 14.21
CA ASP A 28 -22.21 6.03 13.77
C ASP A 28 -22.50 5.87 12.26
N GLU A 29 -22.40 6.93 11.46
CA GLU A 29 -22.55 6.86 10.01
C GLU A 29 -21.18 6.83 9.31
N GLY A 30 -20.89 5.73 8.62
CA GLY A 30 -19.69 5.59 7.79
C GLY A 30 -18.49 4.96 8.47
N TRP A 31 -17.34 5.11 7.83
CA TRP A 31 -16.07 4.52 8.18
C TRP A 31 -14.99 5.60 8.20
N ASP A 32 -14.17 5.62 9.24
CA ASP A 32 -13.07 6.59 9.42
C ASP A 32 -11.74 5.88 9.17
N HIS A 33 -10.93 6.45 8.28
CA HIS A 33 -9.65 5.86 7.92
C HIS A 33 -8.52 6.24 8.89
N MET A 34 -8.72 7.20 9.79
CA MET A 34 -7.78 7.65 10.84
C MET A 34 -6.35 7.99 10.34
N PHE A 35 -6.23 8.37 9.07
CA PHE A 35 -4.97 8.44 8.28
C PHE A 35 -4.04 7.21 8.41
N LEU A 36 -4.61 6.02 8.64
CA LEU A 36 -3.87 4.76 8.65
C LEU A 36 -3.99 4.08 7.29
N THR A 37 -2.84 3.72 6.71
CA THR A 37 -2.73 3.16 5.34
C THR A 37 -3.73 2.03 5.09
N ALA A 38 -3.82 1.05 6.00
CA ALA A 38 -4.71 -0.09 5.84
C ALA A 38 -6.20 0.31 5.82
N TYR A 39 -6.59 1.30 6.61
CA TYR A 39 -7.98 1.78 6.65
C TYR A 39 -8.31 2.68 5.46
N GLN A 40 -7.35 3.47 4.97
CA GLN A 40 -7.50 4.29 3.77
C GLN A 40 -7.74 3.39 2.54
N ILE A 41 -6.89 2.38 2.36
CA ILE A 41 -7.04 1.39 1.27
C ILE A 41 -8.36 0.59 1.43
N GLY A 42 -8.78 0.29 2.67
CA GLY A 42 -10.07 -0.35 2.93
C GLY A 42 -11.27 0.53 2.53
N CYS A 43 -11.21 1.82 2.85
CA CYS A 43 -12.21 2.81 2.45
C CYS A 43 -12.27 2.96 0.92
N GLU A 44 -11.11 3.12 0.27
CA GLU A 44 -11.01 3.18 -1.20
C GLU A 44 -11.61 1.92 -1.85
N ALA A 45 -11.32 0.74 -1.30
CA ALA A 45 -11.91 -0.51 -1.76
C ALA A 45 -13.44 -0.52 -1.65
N LEU A 46 -14.03 -0.02 -0.56
CA LEU A 46 -15.49 0.11 -0.42
C LEU A 46 -16.10 1.06 -1.46
N VAL A 47 -15.43 2.17 -1.75
CA VAL A 47 -15.85 3.12 -2.81
C VAL A 47 -15.79 2.45 -4.18
N ALA A 48 -14.66 1.80 -4.49
CA ALA A 48 -14.44 1.13 -5.77
C ALA A 48 -15.40 -0.06 -5.98
N LEU A 49 -15.81 -0.73 -4.90
CA LEU A 49 -16.84 -1.78 -4.90
C LEU A 49 -18.27 -1.22 -4.94
N GLY A 50 -18.44 0.10 -5.05
CA GLY A 50 -19.75 0.75 -5.19
C GLY A 50 -20.58 0.76 -3.91
N GLN A 51 -19.95 0.54 -2.75
CA GLN A 51 -20.63 0.45 -1.45
C GLN A 51 -20.68 1.78 -0.70
N ALA A 52 -19.75 2.68 -1.02
CA ALA A 52 -19.59 3.92 -0.27
C ALA A 52 -19.23 5.11 -1.17
N ASP A 53 -19.42 6.32 -0.66
CA ASP A 53 -18.91 7.57 -1.22
C ASP A 53 -17.75 8.08 -0.37
N GLU A 54 -16.72 8.61 -1.04
CA GLU A 54 -15.53 9.16 -0.40
C GLU A 54 -15.83 10.45 0.36
N THR A 55 -15.14 10.63 1.49
CA THR A 55 -15.14 11.85 2.29
C THR A 55 -13.71 12.19 2.68
N ASN A 56 -13.49 13.38 3.26
CA ASN A 56 -12.15 13.82 3.68
C ASN A 56 -11.49 12.97 4.79
N TRP A 57 -12.26 12.12 5.49
CA TRP A 57 -11.79 11.35 6.64
C TRP A 57 -12.06 9.85 6.52
N GLY A 58 -12.56 9.39 5.37
CA GLY A 58 -13.04 8.02 5.20
C GLY A 58 -14.18 7.94 4.21
N THR A 59 -15.19 7.13 4.48
CA THR A 59 -16.28 6.89 3.52
C THR A 59 -17.63 6.76 4.21
N ILE A 60 -18.70 7.07 3.47
CA ILE A 60 -20.08 6.93 3.95
C ILE A 60 -20.86 5.91 3.10
N PRO A 61 -21.75 5.09 3.68
CA PRO A 61 -22.43 4.04 2.93
C PRO A 61 -23.40 4.63 1.91
N ARG A 62 -23.43 4.06 0.70
CA ARG A 62 -24.42 4.42 -0.32
C ARG A 62 -25.78 3.83 0.01
N LYS A 63 -26.83 4.63 -0.14
CA LYS A 63 -28.23 4.17 0.01
C LYS A 63 -28.59 3.05 -0.96
N ASN A 64 -28.03 3.08 -2.17
CA ASN A 64 -28.26 2.08 -3.22
C ASN A 64 -26.94 1.35 -3.54
N ALA A 65 -26.30 0.79 -2.51
CA ALA A 65 -25.06 0.05 -2.67
C ALA A 65 -25.21 -1.13 -3.64
N GLN A 66 -24.41 -1.14 -4.69
CA GLN A 66 -24.39 -2.17 -5.72
C GLN A 66 -22.97 -2.35 -6.23
N LEU A 67 -22.58 -3.60 -6.48
CA LEU A 67 -21.29 -3.88 -7.10
C LEU A 67 -21.24 -3.26 -8.51
N PRO A 68 -20.10 -2.68 -8.91
CA PRO A 68 -19.94 -2.17 -10.26
C PRO A 68 -19.96 -3.31 -11.29
N LEU A 69 -20.30 -2.98 -12.54
CA LEU A 69 -20.28 -3.94 -13.65
C LEU A 69 -18.87 -4.50 -13.88
N GLU A 70 -17.86 -3.64 -13.78
CA GLU A 70 -16.45 -4.03 -13.79
C GLU A 70 -15.89 -3.92 -12.38
N LEU A 71 -15.52 -5.05 -11.78
CA LEU A 71 -14.95 -5.07 -10.44
C LEU A 71 -13.55 -4.43 -10.43
N PRO A 72 -13.16 -3.83 -9.28
CA PRO A 72 -11.78 -3.45 -9.04
C PRO A 72 -10.86 -4.66 -9.17
N ARG A 73 -9.57 -4.40 -9.35
CA ARG A 73 -8.61 -5.48 -9.54
C ARG A 73 -8.57 -6.42 -8.33
N TRP A 74 -8.55 -7.71 -8.61
CA TRP A 74 -8.57 -8.76 -7.58
C TRP A 74 -7.34 -8.72 -6.68
N ASP A 75 -6.15 -8.53 -7.27
CA ASP A 75 -4.88 -8.45 -6.54
C ASP A 75 -4.84 -7.25 -5.58
N ASP A 76 -5.38 -6.11 -5.98
CA ASP A 76 -5.51 -4.92 -5.12
C ASP A 76 -6.45 -5.17 -3.92
N LEU A 77 -7.59 -5.82 -4.16
CA LEU A 77 -8.52 -6.17 -3.09
C LEU A 77 -7.95 -7.21 -2.12
N CYS A 78 -7.16 -8.16 -2.62
CA CYS A 78 -6.42 -9.07 -1.76
C CYS A 78 -5.47 -8.32 -0.81
N VAL A 79 -4.70 -7.35 -1.32
CA VAL A 79 -3.80 -6.55 -0.47
C VAL A 79 -4.59 -5.73 0.55
N SER A 80 -5.70 -5.11 0.15
CA SER A 80 -6.60 -4.39 1.06
C SER A 80 -7.05 -5.26 2.24
N VAL A 81 -7.51 -6.49 1.96
CA VAL A 81 -7.95 -7.45 2.98
C VAL A 81 -6.80 -7.88 3.88
N LEU A 82 -5.64 -8.24 3.33
CA LEU A 82 -4.48 -8.70 4.11
C LEU A 82 -3.98 -7.61 5.06
N ARG A 83 -3.85 -6.38 4.56
CA ARG A 83 -3.38 -5.24 5.36
C ARG A 83 -4.36 -4.85 6.44
N LEU A 84 -5.65 -4.80 6.14
CA LEU A 84 -6.68 -4.54 7.15
C LEU A 84 -6.69 -5.62 8.23
N ALA A 85 -6.60 -6.89 7.83
CA ALA A 85 -6.54 -8.01 8.77
C ALA A 85 -5.30 -7.96 9.66
N ALA A 86 -4.14 -7.61 9.11
CA ALA A 86 -2.90 -7.45 9.87
C ALA A 86 -2.98 -6.25 10.84
N GLN A 87 -3.47 -5.10 10.36
CA GLN A 87 -3.69 -3.90 11.18
C GLN A 87 -4.62 -4.17 12.37
N GLN A 88 -5.66 -4.96 12.18
CA GLN A 88 -6.61 -5.36 13.23
C GLN A 88 -6.14 -6.56 14.07
N ARG A 89 -4.91 -7.07 13.84
CA ARG A 89 -4.34 -8.26 14.50
C ARG A 89 -5.19 -9.53 14.30
N LEU A 90 -5.99 -9.57 13.24
CA LEU A 90 -6.79 -10.73 12.84
C LEU A 90 -6.01 -11.67 11.91
N LEU A 91 -5.00 -11.13 11.23
CA LEU A 91 -3.95 -11.85 10.53
C LEU A 91 -2.62 -11.57 11.23
N SER A 92 -1.77 -12.57 11.35
CA SER A 92 -0.43 -12.39 11.88
C SER A 92 0.53 -13.37 11.23
N TYR A 93 1.56 -12.81 10.59
CA TYR A 93 2.65 -13.58 9.99
C TYR A 93 3.51 -14.18 11.12
N ARG A 94 4.04 -15.39 10.90
CA ARG A 94 4.86 -16.11 11.87
C ARG A 94 6.27 -16.27 11.32
N LEU A 95 7.24 -16.33 12.23
CA LEU A 95 8.61 -16.69 11.87
C LEU A 95 8.67 -18.11 11.28
N PRO A 96 9.74 -18.48 10.55
CA PRO A 96 9.86 -19.82 9.95
C PRO A 96 9.74 -20.97 10.96
N ASP A 97 10.10 -20.73 12.22
CA ASP A 97 9.96 -21.67 13.34
C ASP A 97 8.54 -21.71 13.96
N CYS A 98 7.57 -21.04 13.32
CA CYS A 98 6.18 -20.88 13.73
C CYS A 98 5.95 -20.02 14.99
N SER A 99 6.98 -19.35 15.51
CA SER A 99 6.84 -18.45 16.65
C SER A 99 6.26 -17.08 16.23
N VAL A 100 5.76 -16.33 17.22
CA VAL A 100 5.27 -14.96 17.00
C VAL A 100 6.46 -14.02 17.00
N PRO A 101 6.58 -13.11 16.00
CA PRO A 101 7.63 -12.10 16.00
C PRO A 101 7.56 -11.25 17.28
N LEU A 102 8.72 -10.94 17.84
CA LEU A 102 8.80 -10.00 18.96
C LEU A 102 8.44 -8.60 18.43
N SER A 103 7.58 -7.88 19.14
CA SER A 103 7.26 -6.49 18.78
C SER A 103 8.54 -5.65 18.79
N THR A 104 8.92 -5.11 17.64
CA THR A 104 10.00 -4.14 17.50
C THR A 104 9.50 -2.76 17.89
N GLY A 105 10.08 -2.16 18.94
CA GLY A 105 9.79 -0.78 19.34
C GLY A 105 8.59 -0.59 20.28
N GLY A 106 8.79 -0.88 21.58
CA GLY A 106 7.85 -0.56 22.65
C GLY A 106 8.10 -1.35 23.93
N PHE A 107 7.50 -0.93 25.06
CA PHE A 107 7.44 -1.77 26.26
C PHE A 107 6.53 -2.96 25.99
N LEU A 108 7.07 -4.18 26.06
CA LEU A 108 6.30 -5.40 25.95
C LEU A 108 5.47 -5.59 27.23
N VAL A 109 4.17 -5.27 27.16
CA VAL A 109 3.22 -5.55 28.24
C VAL A 109 2.66 -6.95 28.01
N TYR A 110 3.20 -7.93 28.73
CA TYR A 110 2.59 -9.25 28.81
C TYR A 110 1.66 -9.32 30.02
N GLY A 111 0.42 -9.74 29.80
CA GLY A 111 -0.45 -10.14 30.90
C GLY A 111 0.17 -11.33 31.61
N ILE A 112 0.41 -11.22 32.92
CA ILE A 112 0.87 -12.35 33.73
C ILE A 112 -0.18 -13.46 33.61
N GLY A 113 0.22 -14.63 33.10
CA GLY A 113 -0.69 -15.76 32.88
C GLY A 113 -1.52 -15.72 31.60
N ALA A 114 -1.20 -14.81 30.66
CA ALA A 114 -1.84 -14.83 29.34
C ALA A 114 -1.57 -16.19 28.64
N PRO A 115 -2.57 -16.77 27.96
CA PRO A 115 -2.36 -17.99 27.19
C PRO A 115 -1.33 -17.74 26.08
N PRO A 116 -0.55 -18.75 25.68
CA PRO A 116 0.35 -18.61 24.55
C PRO A 116 -0.45 -18.22 23.30
N PRO A 117 0.16 -17.46 22.38
CA PRO A 117 -0.50 -17.11 21.14
C PRO A 117 -0.91 -18.38 20.37
N PRO A 118 -2.02 -18.33 19.62
CA PRO A 118 -2.49 -19.50 18.88
C PRO A 118 -1.45 -19.93 17.84
N PRO A 119 -1.29 -21.25 17.63
CA PRO A 119 -0.38 -21.77 16.61
C PRO A 119 -0.85 -21.34 15.21
N PRO A 120 0.05 -21.29 14.21
CA PRO A 120 -0.34 -20.99 12.84
C PRO A 120 -1.38 -21.98 12.33
N ASN A 121 -2.40 -21.47 11.64
CA ASN A 121 -3.43 -22.26 10.95
C ASN A 121 -3.34 -22.14 9.42
N ILE A 122 -2.32 -21.44 8.92
CA ILE A 122 -1.90 -21.40 7.53
C ILE A 122 -0.44 -21.83 7.50
N ALA A 123 -0.16 -22.99 6.91
CA ALA A 123 1.19 -23.52 6.77
C ALA A 123 1.93 -22.88 5.59
N ALA A 124 3.26 -22.82 5.73
CA ALA A 124 4.17 -22.32 4.71
C ALA A 124 4.04 -23.12 3.40
N ALA A 125 4.03 -22.40 2.26
CA ALA A 125 3.96 -22.96 0.91
C ALA A 125 4.29 -21.88 -0.12
N ASN A 126 4.75 -22.27 -1.31
CA ASN A 126 5.00 -21.35 -2.45
C ASN A 126 5.89 -20.15 -2.06
N SER A 127 7.00 -20.43 -1.34
CA SER A 127 7.94 -19.41 -0.83
C SER A 127 7.35 -18.44 0.21
N LEU A 128 6.11 -18.66 0.66
CA LEU A 128 5.47 -17.90 1.73
C LEU A 128 5.56 -18.64 3.06
N GLY A 129 5.76 -17.88 4.14
CA GLY A 129 5.93 -18.41 5.50
C GLY A 129 4.61 -18.76 6.19
N PRO A 130 4.67 -19.32 7.40
CA PRO A 130 3.48 -19.67 8.17
C PRO A 130 2.74 -18.42 8.66
N ALA A 131 1.43 -18.52 8.85
CA ALA A 131 0.61 -17.45 9.39
C ALA A 131 -0.54 -17.98 10.26
N PHE A 132 -1.07 -17.10 11.09
CA PHE A 132 -2.33 -17.30 11.79
C PHE A 132 -3.35 -16.28 11.30
N ALA A 133 -4.55 -16.77 10.97
CA ALA A 133 -5.72 -15.95 10.68
C ALA A 133 -6.90 -16.34 11.58
N THR A 134 -7.69 -15.38 12.05
CA THR A 134 -8.97 -15.68 12.71
C THR A 134 -9.92 -16.41 11.74
N PRO A 135 -10.95 -17.14 12.23
CA PRO A 135 -11.88 -17.85 11.35
C PRO A 135 -12.54 -16.95 10.28
N GLU A 136 -12.83 -15.70 10.63
CA GLU A 136 -13.37 -14.70 9.72
C GLU A 136 -12.39 -14.35 8.59
N VAL A 137 -11.15 -13.99 8.94
CA VAL A 137 -10.10 -13.68 7.94
C VAL A 137 -9.82 -14.91 7.08
N LEU A 138 -9.74 -16.09 7.69
CA LEU A 138 -9.50 -17.34 6.99
C LEU A 138 -10.59 -17.64 5.95
N SER A 139 -11.84 -17.29 6.25
CA SER A 139 -12.96 -17.42 5.31
C SER A 139 -12.78 -16.52 4.08
N VAL A 140 -12.51 -15.23 4.29
CA VAL A 140 -12.37 -14.27 3.17
C VAL A 140 -11.12 -14.55 2.32
N ILE A 141 -9.98 -14.88 2.93
CA ILE A 141 -8.76 -15.18 2.14
C ILE A 141 -8.86 -16.52 1.39
N ARG A 142 -9.70 -17.46 1.86
CA ARG A 142 -10.06 -18.68 1.09
C ARG A 142 -10.99 -18.35 -0.07
N ALA A 143 -11.99 -17.50 0.14
CA ALA A 143 -12.88 -17.03 -0.93
C ALA A 143 -12.10 -16.29 -2.03
N LEU A 144 -11.09 -15.51 -1.64
CA LEU A 144 -10.14 -14.87 -2.55
C LEU A 144 -9.16 -15.84 -3.22
N GLY A 145 -9.09 -17.11 -2.79
CA GLY A 145 -8.20 -18.13 -3.35
C GLY A 145 -6.74 -18.03 -2.88
N LEU A 146 -6.45 -17.21 -1.86
CA LEU A 146 -5.10 -17.07 -1.31
C LEU A 146 -4.67 -18.27 -0.45
N VAL A 147 -5.65 -18.98 0.13
CA VAL A 147 -5.41 -20.16 0.96
C VAL A 147 -6.25 -21.34 0.46
N ALA A 148 -5.62 -22.51 0.32
CA ALA A 148 -6.27 -23.78 0.04
C ALA A 148 -5.65 -24.87 0.92
N GLU A 149 -6.48 -25.79 1.45
CA GLU A 149 -6.00 -26.92 2.27
C GLU A 149 -5.10 -26.51 3.46
N GLY A 150 -5.37 -25.32 4.02
CA GLY A 150 -4.60 -24.78 5.15
C GLY A 150 -3.20 -24.28 4.77
N ARG A 151 -2.95 -23.96 3.51
CA ARG A 151 -1.66 -23.47 2.99
C ARG A 151 -1.85 -22.29 2.05
N TRP A 152 -0.84 -21.44 1.93
CA TRP A 152 -0.81 -20.41 0.89
C TRP A 152 -0.83 -21.04 -0.51
N THR A 153 -1.61 -20.47 -1.42
CA THR A 153 -1.65 -20.90 -2.83
C THR A 153 -0.55 -20.22 -3.65
N GLU A 154 -0.29 -20.73 -4.86
CA GLU A 154 0.69 -20.11 -5.77
C GLU A 154 0.30 -18.67 -6.13
N ILE A 155 -1.00 -18.40 -6.29
CA ILE A 155 -1.48 -17.05 -6.64
C ILE A 155 -1.29 -16.05 -5.48
N ALA A 156 -1.21 -16.53 -4.25
CA ALA A 156 -0.96 -15.68 -3.09
C ALA A 156 0.46 -15.11 -3.07
N GLU A 157 1.43 -15.82 -3.66
CA GLU A 157 2.85 -15.43 -3.62
C GLU A 157 3.04 -13.99 -4.13
N THR A 158 2.56 -13.70 -5.33
CA THR A 158 2.69 -12.37 -5.94
C THR A 158 1.85 -11.28 -5.27
N VAL A 159 0.79 -11.65 -4.56
CA VAL A 159 -0.01 -10.71 -3.76
C VAL A 159 0.77 -10.32 -2.51
N VAL A 160 1.34 -11.31 -1.80
CA VAL A 160 2.06 -11.05 -0.54
C VAL A 160 3.39 -10.32 -0.77
N TRP A 161 3.98 -10.40 -1.97
CA TRP A 161 5.11 -9.55 -2.34
C TRP A 161 4.82 -8.04 -2.22
N ARG A 162 3.54 -7.64 -2.33
CA ARG A 162 3.11 -6.24 -2.22
C ARG A 162 2.99 -5.77 -0.77
N ASP A 163 2.94 -6.71 0.17
CA ASP A 163 2.92 -6.46 1.62
C ASP A 163 4.28 -6.71 2.28
N TRP A 164 5.14 -7.50 1.62
CA TRP A 164 6.50 -7.88 2.03
C TRP A 164 6.71 -8.07 3.55
N PRO A 165 6.06 -9.08 4.17
CA PRO A 165 6.18 -9.33 5.60
C PRO A 165 7.64 -9.53 6.04
N GLU A 166 8.10 -8.70 6.98
CA GLU A 166 9.48 -8.74 7.48
C GLU A 166 9.81 -10.09 8.15
N GLU A 167 8.80 -10.75 8.72
CA GLU A 167 8.93 -12.03 9.43
C GLU A 167 9.46 -13.17 8.57
N TRP A 168 9.33 -13.06 7.25
CA TRP A 168 9.64 -14.15 6.32
C TRP A 168 10.99 -13.99 5.62
N GLU A 169 11.72 -12.90 5.88
CA GLU A 169 13.03 -12.60 5.26
C GLU A 169 13.05 -12.82 3.73
N MET A 170 11.90 -12.59 3.08
CA MET A 170 11.73 -12.90 1.66
C MET A 170 12.50 -11.91 0.78
N SER A 171 13.02 -12.37 -0.37
CA SER A 171 13.74 -11.53 -1.33
C SER A 171 13.19 -11.73 -2.75
N PHE A 172 12.04 -11.12 -3.02
CA PHE A 172 11.44 -11.19 -4.37
C PHE A 172 12.23 -10.40 -5.41
N THR A 173 13.07 -9.44 -5.01
CA THR A 173 13.91 -8.65 -5.93
C THR A 173 14.96 -9.48 -6.65
N SER A 174 15.33 -10.64 -6.10
CA SER A 174 16.23 -11.61 -6.72
C SER A 174 15.49 -12.64 -7.61
N ASP A 175 14.16 -12.62 -7.63
CA ASP A 175 13.36 -13.57 -8.40
C ASP A 175 13.42 -13.24 -9.91
N PRO A 176 13.58 -14.24 -10.80
CA PRO A 176 13.56 -14.03 -12.25
C PRO A 176 12.31 -13.33 -12.77
N ARG A 177 11.15 -13.51 -12.13
CA ARG A 177 9.89 -12.83 -12.47
C ARG A 177 10.00 -11.32 -12.26
N PHE A 178 10.63 -10.89 -11.17
CA PHE A 178 10.88 -9.47 -10.91
C PHE A 178 11.83 -8.88 -11.94
N SER A 179 12.96 -9.56 -12.20
CA SER A 179 13.95 -9.11 -13.19
C SER A 179 13.35 -9.02 -14.61
N ASN A 180 12.53 -10.00 -15.01
CA ASN A 180 11.82 -9.94 -16.29
C ASN A 180 10.83 -8.77 -16.34
N ALA A 181 10.05 -8.56 -15.27
CA ALA A 181 9.10 -7.47 -15.21
C ALA A 181 9.76 -6.09 -15.27
N LEU A 182 10.97 -5.93 -14.72
CA LEU A 182 11.79 -4.73 -14.86
C LEU A 182 12.16 -4.47 -16.32
N GLU A 183 12.69 -5.47 -17.02
CA GLU A 183 13.05 -5.33 -18.44
C GLU A 183 11.81 -5.01 -19.30
N GLN A 184 10.66 -5.63 -19.01
CA GLN A 184 9.39 -5.28 -19.67
C GLN A 184 8.94 -3.85 -19.36
N ALA A 185 9.07 -3.40 -18.10
CA ALA A 185 8.70 -2.05 -17.69
C ALA A 185 9.54 -0.99 -18.40
N LEU A 186 10.84 -1.26 -18.63
CA LEU A 186 11.74 -0.37 -19.37
C LEU A 186 11.41 -0.35 -20.86
N VAL A 187 11.19 -1.52 -21.48
CA VAL A 187 10.95 -1.64 -22.93
C VAL A 187 9.58 -1.12 -23.33
N ARG A 188 8.55 -1.34 -22.50
CA ARG A 188 7.15 -1.02 -22.83
C ARG A 188 6.64 0.24 -22.13
N MET A 189 7.55 1.10 -21.67
CA MET A 189 7.19 2.33 -20.97
C MET A 189 6.38 3.25 -21.88
N PRO A 190 5.15 3.63 -21.50
CA PRO A 190 4.37 4.62 -22.23
C PRO A 190 5.06 5.99 -22.21
N ALA A 191 4.88 6.76 -23.30
CA ALA A 191 5.55 8.06 -23.45
C ALA A 191 5.08 9.10 -22.42
N ASP A 192 3.80 9.07 -22.03
CA ASP A 192 3.22 9.89 -20.97
C ASP A 192 3.88 9.59 -19.61
N ILE A 193 4.03 8.31 -19.26
CA ILE A 193 4.71 7.87 -18.04
C ILE A 193 6.17 8.32 -18.06
N ARG A 194 6.87 8.13 -19.19
CA ARG A 194 8.27 8.57 -19.31
C ARG A 194 8.42 10.07 -19.11
N ALA A 195 7.56 10.87 -19.74
CA ALA A 195 7.58 12.32 -19.60
C ALA A 195 7.27 12.77 -18.16
N GLU A 196 6.35 12.10 -17.48
CA GLU A 196 6.04 12.35 -16.08
C GLU A 196 7.22 12.03 -15.16
N MET A 197 7.90 10.90 -15.37
CA MET A 197 9.13 10.56 -14.64
C MET A 197 10.23 11.59 -14.88
N ASP A 198 10.49 11.98 -16.14
CA ASP A 198 11.49 13.00 -16.48
C ASP A 198 11.20 14.33 -15.78
N LYS A 199 9.92 14.72 -15.67
CA LYS A 199 9.49 15.91 -14.93
C LYS A 199 9.74 15.77 -13.43
N LEU A 200 9.38 14.63 -12.83
CA LEU A 200 9.48 14.42 -11.38
C LEU A 200 10.94 14.40 -10.91
N VAL A 201 11.85 13.81 -11.68
CA VAL A 201 13.27 13.73 -11.31
C VAL A 201 14.04 15.04 -11.55
N THR A 202 13.45 15.99 -12.27
CA THR A 202 14.08 17.27 -12.60
C THR A 202 13.70 18.34 -11.58
N ILE A 203 14.60 18.63 -10.64
CA ILE A 203 14.45 19.71 -9.66
C ILE A 203 15.32 20.91 -10.08
N THR A 204 14.67 22.02 -10.39
CA THR A 204 15.30 23.27 -10.84
C THR A 204 15.52 24.25 -9.68
N ASP A 205 16.49 25.16 -9.81
CA ASP A 205 16.76 26.19 -8.81
C ASP A 205 15.58 27.17 -8.63
N ALA A 206 14.77 27.35 -9.68
CA ALA A 206 13.52 28.10 -9.61
C ALA A 206 12.50 27.42 -8.68
N GLN A 207 12.38 26.08 -8.74
CA GLN A 207 11.52 25.32 -7.83
C GLN A 207 12.04 25.39 -6.38
N VAL A 208 13.36 25.30 -6.18
CA VAL A 208 13.98 25.45 -4.86
C VAL A 208 13.65 26.83 -4.27
N THR A 209 13.81 27.89 -5.06
CA THR A 209 13.48 29.26 -4.65
C THR A 209 12.00 29.41 -4.33
N ALA A 210 11.12 28.84 -5.14
CA ALA A 210 9.67 28.88 -4.93
C ALA A 210 9.23 28.10 -3.68
N GLU A 211 9.84 26.96 -3.38
CA GLU A 211 9.61 26.19 -2.15
C GLU A 211 10.01 27.01 -0.91
N MET A 212 11.18 27.65 -0.94
CA MET A 212 11.63 28.54 0.14
C MET A 212 10.65 29.69 0.37
N GLN A 213 10.18 30.33 -0.70
CA GLN A 213 9.20 31.42 -0.62
C GLN A 213 7.86 30.94 -0.05
N ARG A 214 7.36 29.77 -0.49
CA ARG A 214 6.14 29.16 0.05
C ARG A 214 6.27 28.84 1.54
N ASN A 215 7.39 28.28 1.96
CA ASN A 215 7.63 27.97 3.38
C ASN A 215 7.72 29.25 4.23
N ALA A 216 8.43 30.28 3.75
CA ALA A 216 8.50 31.57 4.41
C ALA A 216 7.11 32.21 4.60
N ALA A 217 6.26 32.19 3.56
CA ALA A 217 4.90 32.70 3.64
C ALA A 217 4.02 31.88 4.61
N ALA A 218 4.10 30.54 4.57
CA ALA A 218 3.37 29.67 5.48
C ALA A 218 3.80 29.85 6.95
N LEU A 219 5.08 30.14 7.18
CA LEU A 219 5.63 30.47 8.50
C LEU A 219 5.09 31.80 9.01
N GLU A 220 5.02 32.83 8.16
CA GLU A 220 4.41 34.12 8.51
C GLU A 220 2.92 33.99 8.83
N GLU A 221 2.16 33.25 8.01
CA GLU A 221 0.74 32.97 8.26
C GLU A 221 0.55 32.23 9.59
N SER A 222 1.37 31.21 9.85
CA SER A 222 1.33 30.45 11.09
C SER A 222 1.68 31.32 12.31
N ARG A 223 2.66 32.22 12.21
CA ARG A 223 2.99 33.18 13.27
C ARG A 223 1.87 34.19 13.50
N ALA A 224 1.20 34.64 12.45
CA ALA A 224 0.03 35.51 12.58
C ALA A 224 -1.12 34.81 13.31
N LYS A 225 -1.33 33.51 13.04
CA LYS A 225 -2.41 32.71 13.64
C LYS A 225 -2.14 32.26 15.08
N TYR A 226 -0.91 31.81 15.37
CA TYR A 226 -0.55 31.16 16.64
C TYR A 226 0.39 32.00 17.53
N GLY A 227 0.78 33.19 17.07
CA GLY A 227 1.65 34.12 17.77
C GLY A 227 3.14 33.97 17.41
N PRO A 228 3.96 34.99 17.73
CA PRO A 228 5.36 35.08 17.29
C PRO A 228 6.28 34.00 17.90
N ASN A 229 5.87 33.40 19.03
CA ASN A 229 6.63 32.36 19.75
C ASN A 229 6.14 30.94 19.45
N ALA A 230 5.24 30.76 18.46
CA ALA A 230 4.80 29.43 18.07
C ALA A 230 6.00 28.62 17.54
N ASN A 231 6.20 27.42 18.08
CA ASN A 231 7.25 26.50 17.63
C ASN A 231 6.85 25.88 16.29
N ILE A 232 7.05 26.64 15.21
CA ILE A 232 6.73 26.23 13.85
C ILE A 232 8.01 25.68 13.21
N ILE A 233 8.04 24.38 12.96
CA ILE A 233 9.15 23.71 12.28
C ILE A 233 9.11 24.13 10.81
N SER A 234 10.00 25.05 10.41
CA SER A 234 10.23 25.36 8.99
C SER A 234 11.24 24.36 8.43
N SER A 235 10.78 23.49 7.52
CA SER A 235 11.57 22.43 6.90
C SER A 235 12.36 22.88 5.66
N SER A 236 12.36 24.16 5.28
CA SER A 236 12.91 24.65 3.99
C SER A 236 13.42 26.09 4.04
N ASP A 237 14.03 26.49 5.14
CA ASP A 237 14.65 27.81 5.35
C ASP A 237 15.96 28.01 4.56
N THR A 238 16.62 26.92 4.14
CA THR A 238 17.82 26.95 3.28
C THR A 238 17.57 26.29 1.92
N PRO A 239 18.35 26.64 0.88
CA PRO A 239 18.25 25.99 -0.44
C PRO A 239 18.43 24.47 -0.38
N GLU A 240 19.33 23.97 0.48
CA GLU A 240 19.58 22.55 0.65
C GLU A 240 18.37 21.83 1.25
N ARG A 241 17.76 22.41 2.28
CA ARG A 241 16.56 21.87 2.93
C ARG A 241 15.34 21.92 2.02
N ALA A 242 15.18 23.02 1.28
CA ALA A 242 14.14 23.13 0.24
C ALA A 242 14.34 22.07 -0.86
N ARG A 243 15.58 21.85 -1.31
CA ARG A 243 15.89 20.78 -2.27
C ARG A 243 15.56 19.40 -1.69
N SER A 244 15.95 19.09 -0.45
CA SER A 244 15.62 17.80 0.18
C SER A 244 14.10 17.60 0.37
N SER A 245 13.35 18.66 0.67
CA SER A 245 11.88 18.63 0.70
C SER A 245 11.30 18.27 -0.67
N LEU A 246 11.79 18.91 -1.73
CA LEU A 246 11.37 18.62 -3.11
C LEU A 246 11.78 17.21 -3.56
N GLU A 247 12.95 16.71 -3.15
CA GLU A 247 13.39 15.33 -3.40
C GLU A 247 12.48 14.31 -2.71
N PHE A 248 12.05 14.60 -1.47
CA PHE A 248 11.08 13.78 -0.75
C PHE A 248 9.72 13.74 -1.48
N ILE A 249 9.20 14.90 -1.87
CA ILE A 249 7.94 15.01 -2.63
C ILE A 249 8.07 14.27 -3.97
N SER A 250 9.15 14.50 -4.71
CA SER A 250 9.42 13.84 -5.99
C SER A 250 9.44 12.31 -5.87
N ARG A 251 10.11 11.77 -4.84
CA ARG A 251 10.11 10.32 -4.58
C ARG A 251 8.70 9.81 -4.28
N HIS A 252 7.95 10.53 -3.46
CA HIS A 252 6.57 10.16 -3.15
C HIS A 252 5.70 10.14 -4.41
N GLU A 253 5.77 11.16 -5.26
CA GLU A 253 5.04 11.21 -6.54
C GLU A 253 5.47 10.10 -7.51
N LEU A 254 6.75 9.71 -7.50
CA LEU A 254 7.22 8.54 -8.24
C LEU A 254 6.61 7.24 -7.71
N ASP A 255 6.51 7.06 -6.39
CA ASP A 255 5.83 5.91 -5.80
C ASP A 255 4.36 5.86 -6.25
N TRP A 256 3.66 6.99 -6.18
CA TRP A 256 2.28 7.13 -6.66
C TRP A 256 2.08 6.76 -8.12
N LEU A 257 3.01 7.16 -8.98
CA LEU A 257 2.97 6.79 -10.40
C LEU A 257 2.96 5.28 -10.57
N PHE A 258 3.80 4.54 -9.83
CA PHE A 258 3.84 3.09 -9.88
C PHE A 258 2.63 2.44 -9.21
N PHE A 259 2.15 2.97 -8.08
CA PHE A 259 0.93 2.49 -7.42
C PHE A 259 -0.29 2.53 -8.35
N ARG A 260 -0.40 3.57 -9.17
CA ARG A 260 -1.53 3.79 -10.09
C ARG A 260 -1.39 3.07 -11.43
N ARG A 261 -0.16 2.93 -11.93
CA ARG A 261 0.07 2.63 -13.34
C ARG A 261 0.84 1.34 -13.59
N TRP A 262 1.31 0.61 -12.58
CA TRP A 262 2.12 -0.58 -12.79
C TRP A 262 1.70 -1.78 -11.93
N ARG A 263 1.70 -2.99 -12.53
CA ARG A 263 1.50 -4.27 -11.82
C ARG A 263 2.47 -5.32 -12.34
N LEU A 264 2.90 -6.25 -11.49
CA LEU A 264 3.87 -7.29 -11.86
C LEU A 264 3.43 -8.13 -13.06
N THR A 265 2.15 -8.54 -13.10
CA THR A 265 1.64 -9.42 -14.15
C THR A 265 1.38 -8.68 -15.47
N ASP A 266 0.96 -7.42 -15.40
CA ASP A 266 0.47 -6.66 -16.57
C ASP A 266 1.51 -5.66 -17.11
N GLY A 267 2.50 -5.28 -16.30
CA GLY A 267 3.38 -4.15 -16.58
C GLY A 267 2.65 -2.82 -16.41
N TRP A 268 2.85 -1.90 -17.36
CA TRP A 268 2.16 -0.61 -17.38
C TRP A 268 0.68 -0.77 -17.75
N LEU A 269 -0.21 -0.37 -16.84
CA LEU A 269 -1.65 -0.48 -16.99
C LEU A 269 -2.16 0.45 -18.09
N THR A 270 -3.11 -0.06 -18.90
CA THR A 270 -3.88 0.79 -19.80
C THR A 270 -4.71 1.80 -19.00
N PRO A 271 -5.17 2.92 -19.60
CA PRO A 271 -6.06 3.85 -18.89
C PRO A 271 -7.32 3.17 -18.33
N LYS A 272 -7.85 2.17 -19.05
CA LYS A 272 -8.99 1.37 -18.58
C LYS A 272 -8.63 0.54 -17.34
N ASP A 273 -7.50 -0.16 -17.36
CA ASP A 273 -7.09 -1.02 -16.25
C ASP A 273 -6.67 -0.21 -15.01
N ALA A 274 -6.08 0.96 -15.22
CA ALA A 274 -5.77 1.88 -14.12
C ALA A 274 -7.03 2.46 -13.47
N GLY A 275 -8.13 2.66 -14.22
CA GLY A 275 -9.41 3.03 -13.65
C GLY A 275 -10.05 1.96 -12.76
N ARG A 276 -9.52 0.73 -12.77
CA ARG A 276 -9.95 -0.39 -11.89
C ARG A 276 -8.96 -0.67 -10.77
N ALA A 277 -7.78 -0.05 -10.81
CA ALA A 277 -6.74 -0.23 -9.82
C ALA A 277 -7.07 0.55 -8.56
N LEU A 278 -6.78 -0.05 -7.40
CA LEU A 278 -6.71 0.72 -6.16
C LEU A 278 -5.31 1.32 -6.05
N GLU A 279 -5.25 2.50 -5.45
CA GLU A 279 -4.03 3.19 -5.11
C GLU A 279 -3.42 2.56 -3.85
N ILE A 280 -2.94 1.32 -3.95
CA ILE A 280 -2.30 0.61 -2.83
C ILE A 280 -1.05 1.40 -2.37
N PHE A 281 -1.22 2.33 -1.43
CA PHE A 281 -0.12 3.14 -0.91
C PHE A 281 0.87 2.28 -0.16
N HIS A 282 2.15 2.62 -0.19
CA HIS A 282 3.22 1.80 0.39
C HIS A 282 3.25 0.37 -0.18
N ASP A 283 2.86 0.16 -1.45
CA ASP A 283 3.01 -1.13 -2.13
C ASP A 283 4.50 -1.44 -2.33
N ASP A 284 4.99 -2.42 -1.61
CA ASP A 284 6.42 -2.74 -1.53
C ASP A 284 7.01 -3.27 -2.84
N LEU A 285 6.18 -3.96 -3.62
CA LEU A 285 6.57 -4.47 -4.92
C LEU A 285 6.66 -3.32 -5.94
N ALA A 286 5.69 -2.41 -5.90
CA ALA A 286 5.70 -1.22 -6.76
C ALA A 286 6.85 -0.27 -6.41
N ILE A 287 7.13 -0.05 -5.12
CA ILE A 287 8.29 0.70 -4.61
C ILE A 287 9.59 0.08 -5.13
N ALA A 288 9.77 -1.23 -4.96
CA ALA A 288 10.98 -1.93 -5.42
C ALA A 288 11.15 -1.80 -6.94
N MET A 289 10.06 -1.92 -7.71
CA MET A 289 10.09 -1.73 -9.15
C MET A 289 10.45 -0.29 -9.53
N ARG A 290 9.87 0.71 -8.85
CA ARG A 290 10.19 2.13 -9.02
C ARG A 290 11.68 2.39 -8.77
N CYS A 291 12.23 1.91 -7.66
CA CYS A 291 13.67 2.00 -7.36
C CYS A 291 14.51 1.42 -8.50
N ALA A 292 14.19 0.20 -8.95
CA ALA A 292 14.95 -0.49 -9.99
C ALA A 292 14.88 0.22 -11.36
N VAL A 293 13.70 0.71 -11.76
CA VAL A 293 13.53 1.48 -13.00
C VAL A 293 14.30 2.79 -12.94
N ILE A 294 14.19 3.54 -11.84
CA ILE A 294 14.90 4.80 -11.65
C ILE A 294 16.41 4.59 -11.69
N GLN A 295 16.92 3.55 -11.03
CA GLN A 295 18.36 3.24 -11.04
C GLN A 295 18.88 2.97 -12.47
N ARG A 296 18.05 2.37 -13.34
CA ARG A 296 18.41 2.10 -14.75
C ARG A 296 18.31 3.33 -15.64
N LEU A 297 17.28 4.17 -15.46
CA LEU A 297 17.05 5.35 -16.29
C LEU A 297 17.88 6.57 -15.87
N TYR A 298 18.11 6.74 -14.56
CA TYR A 298 18.75 7.90 -13.96
C TYR A 298 19.82 7.48 -12.94
N PRO A 299 20.90 6.81 -13.38
CA PRO A 299 21.88 6.18 -12.48
C PRO A 299 22.60 7.16 -11.54
N ASN A 300 22.57 8.46 -11.85
CA ASN A 300 23.21 9.50 -11.04
C ASN A 300 22.27 10.13 -9.99
N LEU A 301 20.99 9.76 -9.96
CA LEU A 301 19.98 10.35 -9.06
C LEU A 301 19.70 9.43 -7.88
N VAL A 302 20.58 9.49 -6.87
CA VAL A 302 20.50 8.64 -5.68
C VAL A 302 19.19 8.82 -4.92
N PHE A 303 18.68 10.06 -4.78
CA PHE A 303 17.48 10.35 -3.98
C PHE A 303 16.20 9.66 -4.50
N ALA A 304 16.14 9.40 -5.81
CA ALA A 304 14.96 8.84 -6.48
C ALA A 304 15.00 7.30 -6.52
N ALA A 305 16.20 6.70 -6.42
CA ALA A 305 16.42 5.26 -6.43
C ALA A 305 16.29 4.61 -5.05
N THR A 306 16.29 5.38 -3.96
CA THR A 306 16.15 4.87 -2.58
C THR A 306 14.71 4.59 -2.21
N ARG A 307 14.45 3.57 -1.39
CA ARG A 307 13.14 3.34 -0.78
C ARG A 307 12.75 4.52 0.11
#